data_AF-A0A358SPN9-F1
#
_entry.id   AF-A0A358SPN9-F1
#
_cell.length_a   1.000
_cell.length_b   1.000
_cell.length_c   1.000
_cell.angle_alpha   90.00
_cell.angle_beta   90.00
_cell.angle_gamma   90.00
#
_symmetry.space_group_name_H-M   'P 1'
#
loop_
_entity.id
_entity.type
_entity.pdbx_description
1 polymer ?
#
loop_
_entity_poly.entity_id
_entity_poly.type
_entity_poly.pdbx_seq_one_letter_code
_entity_poly.pdbx_strand_id
1 'polypeptide(L)'
;MSSNPSPPMIPARFAAQSSRHPIAAVAGLAAVALALLGGCTSPLQVTSNPPGATAFVNNQNIGVTPTQVTLGGKKPVPVEFRLEGYFPESFVYQPDPNQHEISVRLEPKTLSKTYDLTSSPDGAALTLEGQPVGTTPASGLPVVYTRDYKTSPWQEQTLVVSKPNYQSETVRLNSATASVPKIELTLLREDRVYTIAATTTDGAELNAEVALNGTGVGQTPLKLPITFQRPNKRAAWPSFNLAVEVPAKYKPAATVIDFARGPAIALTLQPITEITTTLTCPALVMTPTGVVFKALPTAALGLLSTRESTEVVTDLKPVTNFGRKDQKEAAATRTESINSFCVTPDGQHVIFGLTEHDEQGSLFSNLFIKQADDAASGVARLTQGSRYWDTLPDIANDGSNYLVFASNRSDRNKPDIFRVSLVDNRLSGGISRLTNDARFNFAPTYGDSNRQLFYLSTEPNFPLAESLVSNIRFDGSLPTQLPISGASEINNTFAEKVFFVKLDEDTRKKQIFSITADGKLETALINQEDFRKSNCFNPAVSPDGARVLFVSDHGVDEQGRHNNDIYLINADGTNLQRLTQNGSDDIMPAWSPSEEGVIFFLSNRGGAYNIWRLKLSAGSK
;
A
#
# COMPACT_ATOMS: atom_id res chain seq x y z
N MET A 1 -7.25 -18.87 -54.39
CA MET A 1 -7.68 -18.88 -55.80
C MET A 1 -9.11 -19.44 -55.82
N SER A 2 -10.11 -18.84 -56.43
CA SER A 2 -10.14 -17.69 -57.32
C SER A 2 -11.61 -17.24 -57.38
N SER A 3 -11.87 -16.05 -56.87
CA SER A 3 -13.03 -15.25 -57.27
C SER A 3 -12.91 -14.98 -58.76
N ASN A 4 -13.90 -15.43 -59.54
CA ASN A 4 -14.00 -15.08 -60.95
C ASN A 4 -14.91 -13.85 -61.14
N PRO A 5 -14.62 -12.99 -62.13
CA PRO A 5 -14.84 -11.55 -62.00
C PRO A 5 -15.74 -10.97 -63.12
N SER A 6 -16.22 -9.75 -62.85
CA SER A 6 -16.21 -8.59 -63.78
C SER A 6 -17.28 -8.50 -64.92
N PRO A 7 -17.40 -7.35 -65.62
CA PRO A 7 -18.27 -6.16 -65.34
C PRO A 7 -18.98 -5.74 -66.67
N PRO A 8 -19.21 -4.46 -67.13
CA PRO A 8 -19.20 -3.10 -66.54
C PRO A 8 -20.35 -2.10 -66.99
N MET A 9 -20.35 -0.90 -66.36
CA MET A 9 -20.54 0.51 -66.84
C MET A 9 -21.73 0.94 -67.78
N ILE A 10 -22.66 1.87 -67.40
CA ILE A 10 -22.63 3.39 -67.35
C ILE A 10 -22.77 4.07 -68.75
N PRO A 11 -23.41 5.25 -69.01
CA PRO A 11 -24.52 6.02 -68.37
C PRO A 11 -25.45 6.86 -69.33
N ALA A 12 -26.35 7.67 -68.73
CA ALA A 12 -26.78 9.04 -69.09
C ALA A 12 -27.90 9.37 -70.13
N ARG A 13 -28.86 10.17 -69.62
CA ARG A 13 -29.41 11.46 -70.14
C ARG A 13 -30.72 11.53 -70.99
N PHE A 14 -31.53 12.54 -70.58
CA PHE A 14 -32.51 13.38 -71.28
C PHE A 14 -33.92 12.87 -71.70
N ALA A 15 -34.92 13.45 -71.02
CA ALA A 15 -36.04 14.28 -71.51
C ALA A 15 -37.10 13.81 -72.54
N ALA A 16 -38.32 14.29 -72.21
CA ALA A 16 -39.37 14.87 -73.07
C ALA A 16 -40.54 13.97 -73.51
N GLN A 17 -41.71 14.35 -72.94
CA GLN A 17 -43.01 14.63 -73.59
C GLN A 17 -43.61 13.61 -74.57
N SER A 18 -44.88 13.26 -74.32
CA SER A 18 -46.02 13.76 -75.10
C SER A 18 -47.33 13.34 -74.41
N SER A 19 -48.21 14.28 -74.03
CA SER A 19 -49.33 14.83 -74.83
C SER A 19 -50.51 13.84 -74.85
N ARG A 20 -51.75 14.11 -74.43
CA ARG A 20 -52.76 15.11 -74.88
C ARG A 20 -54.13 14.42 -74.56
N HIS A 21 -55.30 15.01 -74.32
CA HIS A 21 -55.88 16.33 -74.61
C HIS A 21 -57.15 16.54 -73.75
N PRO A 22 -57.54 17.80 -73.50
CA PRO A 22 -58.86 18.25 -73.03
C PRO A 22 -59.73 18.74 -74.20
N ILE A 23 -60.98 19.19 -73.96
CA ILE A 23 -61.81 20.14 -74.76
C ILE A 23 -63.05 20.43 -73.90
N ALA A 24 -63.72 21.59 -73.85
CA ALA A 24 -63.43 23.02 -73.99
C ALA A 24 -64.79 23.73 -73.70
N ALA A 25 -64.74 25.06 -73.58
CA ALA A 25 -65.83 26.04 -73.77
C ALA A 25 -66.72 26.40 -72.57
N VAL A 26 -67.15 27.65 -72.36
CA VAL A 26 -66.87 28.99 -72.92
C VAL A 26 -67.54 29.96 -71.92
N ALA A 27 -66.99 31.17 -71.77
CA ALA A 27 -67.53 32.26 -70.97
C ALA A 27 -68.80 32.90 -71.59
N GLY A 28 -69.70 33.43 -70.76
CA GLY A 28 -70.79 34.30 -71.19
C GLY A 28 -71.57 34.91 -70.02
N LEU A 29 -71.44 36.23 -69.85
CA LEU A 29 -72.36 37.08 -69.09
C LEU A 29 -73.74 37.11 -69.77
N ALA A 30 -74.84 36.96 -69.02
CA ALA A 30 -76.10 37.66 -69.26
C ALA A 30 -77.14 37.43 -68.13
N ALA A 31 -77.52 38.56 -67.53
CA ALA A 31 -78.88 38.99 -67.23
C ALA A 31 -79.91 38.05 -66.55
N VAL A 32 -80.33 38.54 -65.39
CA VAL A 32 -81.60 38.34 -64.67
C VAL A 32 -82.81 38.17 -65.59
N ALA A 33 -83.61 37.13 -65.33
CA ALA A 33 -85.06 37.14 -65.52
C ALA A 33 -85.73 36.24 -64.46
N LEU A 34 -86.40 36.90 -63.53
CA LEU A 34 -87.20 36.37 -62.43
C LEU A 34 -88.63 36.09 -62.92
N ALA A 35 -89.19 34.91 -62.65
CA ALA A 35 -90.64 34.72 -62.39
C ALA A 35 -90.89 33.28 -61.92
N LEU A 36 -91.02 33.08 -60.60
CA LEU A 36 -92.31 32.90 -59.90
C LEU A 36 -92.74 31.43 -59.79
N LEU A 37 -92.22 30.76 -58.75
CA LEU A 37 -93.01 29.82 -57.95
C LEU A 37 -92.75 30.14 -56.47
N GLY A 38 -93.83 30.42 -55.77
CA GLY A 38 -93.85 31.12 -54.49
C GLY A 38 -93.11 30.44 -53.34
N GLY A 39 -92.49 31.29 -52.55
CA GLY A 39 -92.00 31.04 -51.20
C GLY A 39 -91.28 32.32 -50.78
N CYS A 40 -91.79 33.03 -49.78
CA CYS A 40 -91.09 34.19 -49.23
C CYS A 40 -89.76 33.66 -48.65
N THR A 41 -88.65 33.87 -49.34
CA THR A 41 -87.32 33.42 -48.90
C THR A 41 -86.60 34.60 -48.28
N SER A 42 -86.88 34.85 -46.99
CA SER A 42 -86.07 35.76 -46.19
C SER A 42 -84.59 35.31 -46.26
N PRO A 43 -83.62 36.23 -46.46
CA PRO A 43 -82.21 35.87 -46.43
C PRO A 43 -81.90 35.24 -45.07
N LEU A 44 -81.31 34.05 -45.12
CA LEU A 44 -80.99 33.30 -43.92
C LEU A 44 -79.54 33.62 -43.52
N GLN A 45 -79.36 33.99 -42.25
CA GLN A 45 -78.05 34.25 -41.69
C GLN A 45 -77.31 32.93 -41.50
N VAL A 46 -76.07 32.86 -41.95
CA VAL A 46 -75.22 31.67 -41.82
C VAL A 46 -74.04 32.03 -40.94
N THR A 47 -74.04 31.52 -39.72
CA THR A 47 -73.02 31.79 -38.70
C THR A 47 -72.25 30.53 -38.34
N SER A 48 -71.02 30.69 -37.86
CA SER A 48 -70.25 29.60 -37.26
C SER A 48 -69.57 30.07 -35.98
N ASN A 49 -69.30 29.13 -35.09
CA ASN A 49 -68.54 29.35 -33.86
C ASN A 49 -67.34 28.39 -33.81
N PRO A 50 -66.09 28.89 -33.93
CA PRO A 50 -65.71 30.29 -34.15
C PRO A 50 -66.10 30.79 -35.56
N PRO A 51 -66.25 32.12 -35.77
CA PRO A 51 -66.54 32.70 -37.09
C PRO A 51 -65.35 32.51 -38.05
N GLY A 52 -65.58 32.70 -39.35
CA GLY A 52 -64.54 32.59 -40.39
C GLY A 52 -64.52 31.26 -41.14
N ALA A 53 -65.46 30.35 -40.87
CA ALA A 53 -65.61 29.12 -41.63
C ALA A 53 -66.10 29.40 -43.06
N THR A 54 -65.53 28.70 -44.05
CA THR A 54 -66.07 28.68 -45.42
C THR A 54 -67.31 27.79 -45.43
N ALA A 55 -68.46 28.33 -45.83
CA ALA A 55 -69.73 27.61 -45.93
C ALA A 55 -70.00 27.16 -47.37
N PHE A 56 -70.50 25.94 -47.52
CA PHE A 56 -70.86 25.33 -48.79
C PHE A 56 -72.31 24.89 -48.77
N VAL A 57 -73.05 25.15 -49.85
CA VAL A 57 -74.42 24.69 -50.06
C VAL A 57 -74.44 23.94 -51.39
N ASN A 58 -74.93 22.69 -51.42
CA ASN A 58 -74.83 21.84 -52.62
C ASN A 58 -73.40 21.76 -53.22
N ASN A 59 -72.38 21.67 -52.35
CA ASN A 59 -70.96 21.74 -52.71
C ASN A 59 -70.50 23.05 -53.40
N GLN A 60 -71.32 24.09 -53.44
CA GLN A 60 -70.94 25.42 -53.92
C GLN A 60 -70.56 26.32 -52.74
N ASN A 61 -69.41 26.97 -52.83
CA ASN A 61 -68.96 27.93 -51.82
C ASN A 61 -69.88 29.16 -51.81
N ILE A 62 -70.47 29.46 -50.66
CA ILE A 62 -71.38 30.61 -50.47
C ILE A 62 -70.74 31.76 -49.66
N GLY A 63 -69.45 31.63 -49.31
CA GLY A 63 -68.66 32.65 -48.62
C GLY A 63 -68.16 32.23 -47.25
N VAL A 64 -67.58 33.19 -46.53
CA VAL A 64 -67.01 33.02 -45.19
C VAL A 64 -68.00 33.54 -44.15
N THR A 65 -68.30 32.73 -43.14
CA THR A 65 -69.23 33.09 -42.06
C THR A 65 -68.70 34.21 -41.15
N PRO A 66 -69.55 35.14 -40.66
CA PRO A 66 -70.98 35.27 -40.95
C PRO A 66 -71.24 35.70 -42.40
N THR A 67 -72.19 35.05 -43.07
CA THR A 67 -72.65 35.40 -44.43
C THR A 67 -74.17 35.25 -44.53
N GLN A 68 -74.77 35.76 -45.60
CA GLN A 68 -76.20 35.56 -45.89
C GLN A 68 -76.37 34.71 -47.14
N VAL A 69 -77.36 33.82 -47.12
CA VAL A 69 -77.73 33.02 -48.29
C VAL A 69 -79.25 32.94 -48.40
N THR A 70 -79.76 32.91 -49.63
CA THR A 70 -81.17 32.68 -49.92
C THR A 70 -81.33 31.25 -50.43
N LEU A 71 -81.93 30.37 -49.64
CA LEU A 71 -82.18 28.97 -50.01
C LEU A 71 -83.61 28.82 -50.53
N GLY A 72 -83.77 28.52 -51.81
CA GLY A 72 -85.08 28.35 -52.46
C GLY A 72 -85.57 26.89 -52.49
N GLY A 73 -86.88 26.70 -52.41
CA GLY A 73 -87.55 25.40 -52.59
C GLY A 73 -87.87 24.64 -51.29
N LYS A 74 -88.70 23.58 -51.39
CA LYS A 74 -89.09 22.70 -50.26
C LYS A 74 -88.17 21.49 -50.05
N LYS A 75 -87.09 21.38 -50.83
CA LYS A 75 -86.23 20.19 -50.83
C LYS A 75 -85.12 20.35 -49.76
N PRO A 76 -84.75 19.27 -49.06
CA PRO A 76 -83.60 19.29 -48.15
C PRO A 76 -82.30 19.62 -48.92
N VAL A 77 -81.44 20.44 -48.32
CA VAL A 77 -80.21 20.94 -48.95
C VAL A 77 -78.99 20.59 -48.07
N PRO A 78 -77.97 19.88 -48.57
CA PRO A 78 -76.74 19.64 -47.82
C PRO A 78 -75.96 20.95 -47.64
N VAL A 79 -75.55 21.20 -46.40
CA VAL A 79 -74.70 22.32 -46.00
C VAL A 79 -73.44 21.75 -45.35
N GLU A 80 -72.28 22.30 -45.69
CA GLU A 80 -70.99 21.93 -45.10
C GLU A 80 -70.21 23.18 -44.71
N PHE A 81 -69.51 23.12 -43.58
CA PHE A 81 -68.64 24.18 -43.09
C PHE A 81 -67.22 23.65 -42.94
N ARG A 82 -66.24 24.40 -43.44
CA ARG A 82 -64.82 24.06 -43.34
C ARG A 82 -64.04 25.24 -42.76
N LEU A 83 -63.26 24.95 -41.72
CA LEU A 83 -62.32 25.89 -41.12
C LEU A 83 -61.01 25.15 -40.80
N GLU A 84 -59.88 25.77 -41.12
CA GLU A 84 -58.55 25.21 -40.83
C GLU A 84 -58.39 25.02 -39.31
N GLY A 85 -57.83 23.87 -38.89
CA GLY A 85 -57.73 23.52 -37.48
C GLY A 85 -59.02 22.99 -36.83
N TYR A 86 -60.14 22.90 -37.58
CA TYR A 86 -61.42 22.35 -37.10
C TYR A 86 -61.88 21.16 -37.95
N PHE A 87 -62.72 20.30 -37.38
CA PHE A 87 -63.40 19.27 -38.14
C PHE A 87 -64.49 19.88 -39.03
N PRO A 88 -64.66 19.39 -40.27
CA PRO A 88 -65.80 19.82 -41.08
C PRO A 88 -67.10 19.42 -40.39
N GLU A 89 -68.09 20.29 -40.48
CA GLU A 89 -69.45 20.02 -40.04
C GLU A 89 -70.37 20.00 -41.25
N SER A 90 -71.15 18.94 -41.39
CA SER A 90 -72.13 18.81 -42.46
C SER A 90 -73.44 18.28 -41.93
N PHE A 91 -74.53 18.82 -42.46
CA PHE A 91 -75.88 18.37 -42.18
C PHE A 91 -76.78 18.73 -43.36
N VAL A 92 -77.98 18.16 -43.36
CA VAL A 92 -78.99 18.49 -44.37
C VAL A 92 -79.94 19.52 -43.76
N TYR A 93 -79.91 20.74 -44.29
CA TYR A 93 -80.85 21.78 -43.93
C TYR A 93 -82.21 21.49 -44.54
N GLN A 94 -83.26 21.46 -43.72
CA GLN A 94 -84.63 21.33 -44.18
C GLN A 94 -85.27 22.73 -44.17
N PRO A 95 -85.74 23.25 -45.31
CA PRO A 95 -86.29 24.60 -45.38
C PRO A 95 -87.48 24.80 -44.44
N ASP A 96 -87.31 25.65 -43.42
CA ASP A 96 -88.35 26.08 -42.47
C ASP A 96 -88.63 27.58 -42.65
N PRO A 97 -89.87 27.98 -43.00
CA PRO A 97 -90.25 29.39 -43.14
C PRO A 97 -90.04 30.25 -41.88
N ASN A 98 -89.98 29.62 -40.69
CA ASN A 98 -89.81 30.30 -39.41
C ASN A 98 -88.34 30.36 -38.95
N GLN A 99 -87.41 29.73 -39.68
CA GLN A 99 -85.99 29.74 -39.35
C GLN A 99 -85.29 30.87 -40.12
N HIS A 100 -84.62 31.76 -39.39
CA HIS A 100 -83.90 32.90 -39.98
C HIS A 100 -82.38 32.78 -39.87
N GLU A 101 -81.89 31.72 -39.23
CA GLU A 101 -80.46 31.48 -39.01
C GLU A 101 -80.11 29.99 -39.13
N ILE A 102 -79.00 29.71 -39.78
CA ILE A 102 -78.23 28.48 -39.68
C ILE A 102 -76.97 28.82 -38.88
N SER A 103 -76.80 28.19 -37.72
CA SER A 103 -75.60 28.33 -36.91
C SER A 103 -74.96 26.97 -36.69
N VAL A 104 -73.65 26.87 -36.84
CA VAL A 104 -72.89 25.66 -36.56
C VAL A 104 -71.78 25.93 -35.56
N ARG A 105 -71.59 25.01 -34.62
CA ARG A 105 -70.41 25.02 -33.76
C ARG A 105 -69.37 24.08 -34.36
N LEU A 106 -68.21 24.60 -34.72
CA LEU A 106 -67.12 23.78 -35.23
C LEU A 106 -66.29 23.25 -34.06
N GLU A 107 -65.95 21.98 -34.14
CA GLU A 107 -65.08 21.34 -33.15
C GLU A 107 -63.61 21.41 -33.54
N PRO A 108 -62.71 21.90 -32.67
CA PRO A 108 -61.30 22.04 -32.99
C PRO A 108 -60.62 20.66 -33.06
N LYS A 109 -59.62 20.55 -33.95
CA LYS A 109 -58.71 19.41 -34.09
C LYS A 109 -57.56 19.47 -33.09
N THR A 110 -57.28 20.63 -32.53
CA THR A 110 -56.22 20.87 -31.55
C THR A 110 -56.74 21.50 -30.26
N LEU A 111 -56.04 21.26 -29.16
CA LEU A 111 -56.26 21.92 -27.87
C LEU A 111 -54.91 22.39 -27.36
N SER A 112 -54.75 23.67 -27.02
CA SER A 112 -53.52 24.21 -26.46
C SER A 112 -53.65 24.45 -24.96
N LYS A 113 -52.65 24.04 -24.19
CA LYS A 113 -52.50 24.36 -22.77
C LYS A 113 -51.09 24.85 -22.48
N THR A 114 -50.91 25.54 -21.37
CA THR A 114 -49.60 25.96 -20.86
C THR A 114 -49.34 25.33 -19.49
N TYR A 115 -48.09 24.98 -19.22
CA TYR A 115 -47.68 24.38 -17.95
C TYR A 115 -46.46 25.08 -17.37
N ASP A 116 -46.49 25.36 -16.07
CA ASP A 116 -45.31 25.72 -15.30
C ASP A 116 -44.61 24.44 -14.83
N LEU A 117 -43.30 24.36 -15.06
CA LEU A 117 -42.49 23.18 -14.80
C LEU A 117 -41.30 23.55 -13.92
N THR A 118 -41.16 22.86 -12.80
CA THR A 118 -40.02 23.00 -11.88
C THR A 118 -39.40 21.62 -11.63
N SER A 119 -38.11 21.58 -11.31
CA SER A 119 -37.44 20.32 -10.97
C SER A 119 -36.52 20.47 -9.77
N SER A 120 -36.11 19.33 -9.21
CA SER A 120 -35.08 19.26 -8.18
C SER A 120 -34.03 18.25 -8.64
N PRO A 121 -32.78 18.67 -8.89
CA PRO A 121 -32.29 20.05 -8.92
C PRO A 121 -32.71 20.81 -10.20
N ASP A 122 -32.82 22.14 -10.10
CA ASP A 122 -33.14 23.05 -11.23
C ASP A 122 -32.18 22.93 -12.42
N GLY A 123 -32.59 23.38 -13.61
CA GLY A 123 -31.77 23.35 -14.82
C GLY A 123 -31.82 22.03 -15.58
N ALA A 124 -32.81 21.18 -15.32
CA ALA A 124 -33.04 19.96 -16.10
C ALA A 124 -33.57 20.30 -17.50
N ALA A 125 -33.05 19.64 -18.53
CA ALA A 125 -33.49 19.76 -19.92
C ALA A 125 -34.85 19.10 -20.14
N LEU A 126 -35.68 19.75 -20.95
CA LEU A 126 -37.03 19.34 -21.30
C LEU A 126 -37.10 18.96 -22.77
N THR A 127 -37.63 17.78 -23.06
CA THR A 127 -38.00 17.38 -24.43
C THR A 127 -39.47 16.99 -24.49
N LEU A 128 -40.20 17.53 -25.45
CA LEU A 128 -41.61 17.22 -25.72
C LEU A 128 -41.69 16.46 -27.03
N GLU A 129 -42.24 15.24 -27.01
CA GLU A 129 -42.27 14.35 -28.19
C GLU A 129 -40.87 14.16 -28.83
N GLY A 130 -39.84 14.12 -27.98
CA GLY A 130 -38.44 14.01 -28.40
C GLY A 130 -37.78 15.31 -28.89
N GLN A 131 -38.51 16.41 -29.01
CA GLN A 131 -37.96 17.71 -29.41
C GLN A 131 -37.58 18.56 -28.20
N PRO A 132 -36.40 19.22 -28.18
CA PRO A 132 -35.99 20.07 -27.08
C PRO A 132 -36.86 21.32 -26.99
N VAL A 133 -37.39 21.59 -25.79
CA VAL A 133 -38.30 22.72 -25.54
C VAL A 133 -37.83 23.68 -24.45
N GLY A 134 -36.69 23.40 -23.80
CA GLY A 134 -36.06 24.31 -22.84
C GLY A 134 -35.45 23.61 -21.63
N THR A 135 -35.32 24.34 -20.53
CA THR A 135 -34.85 23.82 -19.23
C THR A 135 -35.76 24.29 -18.10
N THR A 136 -35.78 23.55 -16.99
CA THR A 136 -36.49 23.97 -15.77
C THR A 136 -35.68 25.02 -14.98
N PRO A 137 -36.33 25.91 -14.21
CA PRO A 137 -37.77 26.15 -14.22
C PRO A 137 -38.23 26.80 -15.53
N ALA A 138 -39.35 26.33 -16.09
CA ALA A 138 -39.98 26.89 -17.27
C ALA A 138 -41.39 27.36 -16.89
N SER A 139 -41.75 28.59 -17.23
CA SER A 139 -43.10 29.10 -17.01
C SER A 139 -43.87 29.18 -18.33
N GLY A 140 -45.13 28.76 -18.31
CA GLY A 140 -46.04 28.84 -19.44
C GLY A 140 -45.65 28.00 -20.66
N LEU A 141 -45.00 26.84 -20.48
CA LEU A 141 -44.60 25.97 -21.60
C LEU A 141 -45.83 25.53 -22.40
N PRO A 142 -45.94 25.88 -23.70
CA PRO A 142 -47.10 25.52 -24.51
C PRO A 142 -47.05 24.04 -24.93
N VAL A 143 -48.19 23.36 -24.80
CA VAL A 143 -48.40 21.97 -25.21
C VAL A 143 -49.67 21.89 -26.05
N VAL A 144 -49.56 21.31 -27.24
CA VAL A 144 -50.67 21.16 -28.19
C VAL A 144 -51.08 19.70 -28.25
N TYR A 145 -52.36 19.44 -28.00
CA TYR A 145 -52.97 18.11 -28.13
C TYR A 145 -53.71 18.03 -29.47
N THR A 146 -53.67 16.87 -30.11
CA THR A 146 -54.35 16.57 -31.38
C THR A 146 -55.36 15.43 -31.19
N ARG A 147 -56.37 15.35 -32.06
CA ARG A 147 -57.28 14.20 -32.14
C ARG A 147 -57.69 13.94 -33.59
N ASP A 148 -57.87 12.66 -33.93
CA ASP A 148 -58.15 12.25 -35.31
C ASP A 148 -59.63 12.38 -35.70
N TYR A 149 -60.53 12.28 -34.71
CA TYR A 149 -61.99 12.39 -34.86
C TYR A 149 -62.61 13.17 -33.69
N LYS A 150 -63.82 13.74 -33.89
CA LYS A 150 -64.56 14.50 -32.86
C LYS A 150 -64.77 13.69 -31.58
N THR A 151 -65.04 12.39 -31.71
CA THR A 151 -65.28 11.48 -30.59
C THR A 151 -64.01 10.85 -30.03
N SER A 152 -62.86 11.03 -30.69
CA SER A 152 -61.59 10.49 -30.19
C SER A 152 -61.09 11.27 -28.98
N PRO A 153 -60.46 10.59 -28.00
CA PRO A 153 -59.74 11.28 -26.96
C PRO A 153 -58.58 12.10 -27.55
N TRP A 154 -58.22 13.18 -26.87
CA TRP A 154 -57.01 13.93 -27.17
C TRP A 154 -55.78 13.03 -27.00
N GLN A 155 -54.91 12.98 -28.00
CA GLN A 155 -53.68 12.21 -27.97
C GLN A 155 -52.77 12.71 -26.84
N GLU A 156 -52.28 11.80 -26.01
CA GLU A 156 -51.36 12.14 -24.92
C GLU A 156 -50.05 12.72 -25.45
N GLN A 157 -49.42 13.57 -24.66
CA GLN A 157 -48.12 14.15 -24.94
C GLN A 157 -47.11 13.65 -23.90
N THR A 158 -45.91 13.30 -24.36
CA THR A 158 -44.81 12.75 -23.60
C THR A 158 -43.75 13.82 -23.42
N LEU A 159 -43.62 14.29 -22.19
CA LEU A 159 -42.56 15.20 -21.75
C LEU A 159 -41.48 14.38 -21.03
N VAL A 160 -40.24 14.48 -21.47
CA VAL A 160 -39.07 13.89 -20.79
C VAL A 160 -38.25 14.99 -20.15
N VAL A 161 -37.93 14.80 -18.88
CA VAL A 161 -37.13 15.71 -18.06
C VAL A 161 -35.82 15.01 -17.75
N SER A 162 -34.70 15.59 -18.17
CA SER A 162 -33.39 14.93 -18.10
C SER A 162 -32.32 15.88 -17.59
N LYS A 163 -31.36 15.35 -16.83
CA LYS A 163 -30.19 16.09 -16.37
C LYS A 163 -28.97 15.15 -16.28
N PRO A 164 -27.76 15.60 -16.65
CA PRO A 164 -26.57 14.77 -16.54
C PRO A 164 -26.39 14.20 -15.14
N ASN A 165 -26.04 12.91 -15.04
CA ASN A 165 -25.91 12.15 -13.80
C ASN A 165 -27.22 11.87 -13.02
N TYR A 166 -28.39 12.30 -13.49
CA TYR A 166 -29.68 12.01 -12.87
C TYR A 166 -30.52 11.05 -13.73
N GLN A 167 -31.44 10.34 -13.09
CA GLN A 167 -32.46 9.56 -13.77
C GLN A 167 -33.40 10.51 -14.50
N SER A 168 -33.63 10.26 -15.79
CA SER A 168 -34.65 10.98 -16.54
C SER A 168 -36.03 10.53 -16.11
N GLU A 169 -36.96 11.48 -16.01
CA GLU A 169 -38.35 11.23 -15.65
C GLU A 169 -39.26 11.54 -16.85
N THR A 170 -40.31 10.76 -17.01
CA THR A 170 -41.30 10.93 -18.07
C THR A 170 -42.62 11.36 -17.47
N VAL A 171 -43.12 12.51 -17.91
CA VAL A 171 -44.43 13.03 -17.54
C VAL A 171 -45.37 12.85 -18.73
N ARG A 172 -46.45 12.11 -18.53
CA ARG A 172 -47.52 11.99 -19.52
C ARG A 172 -48.56 13.07 -19.27
N LEU A 173 -48.77 13.92 -20.26
CA LEU A 173 -49.73 14.99 -20.23
C LEU A 173 -50.93 14.60 -21.07
N ASN A 174 -52.13 14.76 -20.52
CA ASN A 174 -53.38 14.56 -21.24
C ASN A 174 -54.30 15.78 -21.09
N SER A 175 -55.41 15.79 -21.81
CA SER A 175 -56.37 16.91 -21.80
C SER A 175 -56.98 17.19 -20.42
N ALA A 176 -56.96 16.25 -19.47
CA ALA A 176 -57.43 16.44 -18.10
C ALA A 176 -56.32 16.95 -17.14
N THR A 177 -55.06 16.98 -17.57
CA THR A 177 -53.95 17.46 -16.73
C THR A 177 -54.12 18.96 -16.47
N ALA A 178 -54.23 19.34 -15.19
CA ALA A 178 -54.44 20.74 -14.78
C ALA A 178 -53.11 21.45 -14.45
N SER A 179 -52.20 20.75 -13.79
CA SER A 179 -50.85 21.22 -13.45
C SER A 179 -49.89 20.04 -13.38
N VAL A 180 -48.59 20.35 -13.45
CA VAL A 180 -47.52 19.36 -13.30
C VAL A 180 -46.82 19.63 -11.96
N PRO A 181 -46.75 18.64 -11.04
CA PRO A 181 -46.04 18.82 -9.78
C PRO A 181 -44.53 18.96 -10.04
N LYS A 182 -43.81 19.51 -9.05
CA LYS A 182 -42.35 19.59 -9.09
C LYS A 182 -41.74 18.20 -9.38
N ILE A 183 -40.87 18.13 -10.38
CA ILE A 183 -40.23 16.88 -10.81
C ILE A 183 -38.96 16.66 -9.99
N GLU A 184 -38.98 15.65 -9.12
CA GLU A 184 -37.82 15.26 -8.30
C GLU A 184 -36.94 14.28 -9.09
N LEU A 185 -35.78 14.73 -9.57
CA LEU A 185 -34.82 13.90 -10.27
C LEU A 185 -33.91 13.18 -9.27
N THR A 186 -33.70 11.88 -9.49
CA THR A 186 -32.84 11.07 -8.61
C THR A 186 -31.42 10.98 -9.15
N LEU A 187 -30.42 11.32 -8.33
CA LEU A 187 -29.00 11.21 -8.70
C LEU A 187 -28.60 9.74 -8.93
N LEU A 188 -27.90 9.48 -10.02
CA LEU A 188 -27.40 8.16 -10.44
C LEU A 188 -25.87 8.07 -10.50
N ARG A 189 -25.17 9.20 -10.62
CA ARG A 189 -23.69 9.23 -10.65
C ARG A 189 -23.13 10.42 -9.86
N GLU A 190 -22.08 10.17 -9.08
CA GLU A 190 -21.34 11.22 -8.38
C GLU A 190 -19.86 10.85 -8.28
N ASP A 191 -18.98 11.79 -8.61
CA ASP A 191 -17.53 11.63 -8.49
C ASP A 191 -17.06 12.37 -7.22
N ARG A 192 -16.29 11.69 -6.35
CA ARG A 192 -15.79 12.24 -5.09
C ARG A 192 -14.30 11.96 -4.92
N VAL A 193 -13.60 12.82 -4.18
CA VAL A 193 -12.19 12.62 -3.83
C VAL A 193 -12.06 12.44 -2.33
N TYR A 194 -11.51 11.30 -1.91
CA TYR A 194 -11.28 10.97 -0.51
C TYR A 194 -9.82 11.25 -0.14
N THR A 195 -9.58 11.78 1.05
CA THR A 195 -8.23 11.89 1.63
C THR A 195 -8.06 10.76 2.63
N ILE A 196 -7.13 9.86 2.33
CA ILE A 196 -6.81 8.68 3.15
C ILE A 196 -5.53 8.96 3.92
N ALA A 197 -5.59 8.88 5.24
CA ALA A 197 -4.46 9.01 6.13
C ALA A 197 -4.37 7.77 7.03
N ALA A 198 -3.13 7.35 7.30
CA ALA A 198 -2.82 6.27 8.22
C ALA A 198 -1.96 6.81 9.35
N THR A 199 -2.31 6.48 10.59
CA THR A 199 -1.51 6.85 11.77
C THR A 199 -1.27 5.67 12.67
N THR A 200 -0.23 5.76 13.49
CA THR A 200 -0.01 4.88 14.64
C THR A 200 -0.95 5.27 15.79
N THR A 201 -1.02 4.42 16.83
CA THR A 201 -1.84 4.69 18.04
C THR A 201 -1.44 5.94 18.82
N ASP A 202 -0.18 6.37 18.72
CA ASP A 202 0.38 7.60 19.27
C ASP A 202 0.28 8.81 18.31
N GLY A 203 -0.28 8.61 17.12
CA GLY A 203 -0.62 9.68 16.19
C GLY A 203 0.46 10.03 15.16
N ALA A 204 1.55 9.26 15.07
CA ALA A 204 2.55 9.44 14.01
C ALA A 204 1.99 9.02 12.65
N GLU A 205 2.28 9.80 11.60
CA GLU A 205 1.85 9.49 10.23
C GLU A 205 2.61 8.28 9.67
N LEU A 206 1.89 7.44 8.94
CA LEU A 206 2.43 6.26 8.28
C LEU A 206 2.42 6.42 6.76
N ASN A 207 3.48 5.96 6.12
CA ASN A 207 3.51 5.70 4.69
C ASN A 207 3.03 4.25 4.43
N ALA A 208 1.71 4.05 4.42
CA ALA A 208 1.08 2.74 4.35
C ALA A 208 0.52 2.47 2.95
N GLU A 209 0.62 1.23 2.49
CA GLU A 209 0.04 0.78 1.22
C GLU A 209 -1.48 0.80 1.30
N VAL A 210 -2.13 1.28 0.23
CA VAL A 210 -3.58 1.41 0.13
C VAL A 210 -4.09 0.52 -0.99
N ALA A 211 -5.07 -0.33 -0.68
CA ALA A 211 -5.77 -1.16 -1.65
C ALA A 211 -7.27 -0.85 -1.67
N LEU A 212 -7.86 -0.79 -2.86
CA LEU A 212 -9.29 -0.63 -3.08
C LEU A 212 -9.84 -1.90 -3.75
N ASN A 213 -10.77 -2.57 -3.09
CA ASN A 213 -11.31 -3.87 -3.50
C ASN A 213 -10.23 -4.93 -3.77
N GLY A 214 -9.12 -4.87 -3.02
CA GLY A 214 -7.97 -5.78 -3.17
C GLY A 214 -6.93 -5.37 -4.21
N THR A 215 -7.15 -4.27 -4.95
CA THR A 215 -6.18 -3.75 -5.92
C THR A 215 -5.39 -2.60 -5.31
N GLY A 216 -4.06 -2.64 -5.35
CA GLY A 216 -3.20 -1.56 -4.88
C GLY A 216 -3.41 -0.26 -5.68
N VAL A 217 -3.64 0.85 -4.98
CA VAL A 217 -3.96 2.16 -5.57
C VAL A 217 -2.98 3.28 -5.17
N GLY A 218 -2.08 3.04 -4.22
CA GLY A 218 -1.06 4.02 -3.80
C GLY A 218 -0.61 3.83 -2.35
N GLN A 219 -0.03 4.89 -1.77
CA GLN A 219 0.37 4.93 -0.36
C GLN A 219 -0.13 6.20 0.35
N THR A 220 -0.32 6.14 1.68
CA THR A 220 -0.79 7.28 2.48
C THR A 220 0.31 8.32 2.74
N PRO A 221 -0.04 9.62 2.86
CA PRO A 221 -1.37 10.21 2.65
C PRO A 221 -1.77 10.23 1.15
N LEU A 222 -2.99 9.77 0.85
CA LEU A 222 -3.46 9.57 -0.53
C LEU A 222 -4.73 10.37 -0.81
N LYS A 223 -4.80 11.03 -1.98
CA LYS A 223 -6.06 11.54 -2.55
C LYS A 223 -6.61 10.53 -3.55
N LEU A 224 -7.71 9.86 -3.19
CA LEU A 224 -8.30 8.77 -3.94
C LEU A 224 -9.62 9.22 -4.60
N PRO A 225 -9.68 9.39 -5.94
CA PRO A 225 -10.93 9.63 -6.64
C PRO A 225 -11.78 8.37 -6.73
N ILE A 226 -13.07 8.46 -6.42
CA ILE A 226 -14.06 7.38 -6.47
C ILE A 226 -15.30 7.86 -7.22
N THR A 227 -15.75 7.07 -8.19
CA THR A 227 -17.03 7.28 -8.89
C THR A 227 -18.09 6.34 -8.34
N PHE A 228 -19.14 6.91 -7.77
CA PHE A 228 -20.36 6.17 -7.45
C PHE A 228 -21.29 6.20 -8.65
N GLN A 229 -21.71 5.03 -9.14
CA GLN A 229 -22.66 4.93 -10.23
C GLN A 229 -23.65 3.79 -9.98
N ARG A 230 -24.94 4.07 -10.20
CA ARG A 230 -26.01 3.08 -10.12
C ARG A 230 -26.88 3.12 -11.39
N PRO A 231 -27.44 1.98 -11.83
CA PRO A 231 -28.16 1.90 -13.10
C PRO A 231 -29.54 2.60 -13.07
N ASN A 232 -30.17 2.73 -11.90
CA ASN A 232 -31.45 3.41 -11.72
C ASN A 232 -31.71 3.75 -10.24
N LYS A 233 -32.77 4.51 -9.97
CA LYS A 233 -33.16 5.00 -8.63
C LYS A 233 -33.51 3.91 -7.60
N ARG A 234 -33.83 2.69 -8.05
CA ARG A 234 -34.14 1.55 -7.17
C ARG A 234 -32.90 0.76 -6.77
N ALA A 235 -31.81 0.87 -7.53
CA ALA A 235 -30.56 0.21 -7.21
C ALA A 235 -29.86 0.91 -6.04
N ALA A 236 -29.26 0.11 -5.16
CA ALA A 236 -28.38 0.60 -4.11
C ALA A 236 -27.11 1.23 -4.73
N TRP A 237 -26.51 2.16 -4.01
CA TRP A 237 -25.18 2.66 -4.37
C TRP A 237 -24.13 1.55 -4.15
N PRO A 238 -23.08 1.49 -4.99
CA PRO A 238 -21.98 0.58 -4.75
C PRO A 238 -21.21 0.99 -3.49
N SER A 239 -20.55 0.01 -2.88
CA SER A 239 -19.63 0.19 -1.76
C SER A 239 -18.25 -0.33 -2.14
N PHE A 240 -17.19 0.27 -1.60
CA PHE A 240 -15.82 -0.10 -1.89
C PHE A 240 -15.09 -0.47 -0.60
N ASN A 241 -14.40 -1.61 -0.60
CA ASN A 241 -13.57 -2.04 0.51
C ASN A 241 -12.21 -1.37 0.40
N LEU A 242 -11.90 -0.49 1.34
CA LEU A 242 -10.59 0.15 1.46
C LEU A 242 -9.78 -0.61 2.51
N ALA A 243 -8.59 -1.06 2.15
CA ALA A 243 -7.63 -1.64 3.07
C ALA A 243 -6.34 -0.80 3.07
N VAL A 244 -5.75 -0.65 4.26
CA VAL A 244 -4.47 0.02 4.46
C VAL A 244 -3.57 -0.88 5.29
N GLU A 245 -2.34 -1.07 4.82
CA GLU A 245 -1.38 -1.96 5.46
C GLU A 245 0.06 -1.44 5.40
N VAL A 246 0.83 -1.81 6.43
CA VAL A 246 2.28 -1.73 6.43
C VAL A 246 2.74 -3.16 6.72
N PRO A 247 3.07 -3.95 5.68
CA PRO A 247 3.35 -5.37 5.84
C PRO A 247 4.37 -5.64 6.95
N ALA A 248 4.13 -6.71 7.72
CA ALA A 248 4.95 -7.18 8.84
C ALA A 248 5.10 -6.24 10.06
N LYS A 249 4.71 -4.95 9.98
CA LYS A 249 4.83 -3.99 11.10
C LYS A 249 3.50 -3.74 11.83
N TYR A 250 2.41 -3.62 11.08
CA TYR A 250 1.11 -3.25 11.63
C TYR A 250 -0.02 -4.15 11.12
N LYS A 251 -1.03 -4.38 11.96
CA LYS A 251 -2.26 -5.10 11.58
C LYS A 251 -2.97 -4.31 10.48
N PRO A 252 -3.38 -4.95 9.36
CA PRO A 252 -4.14 -4.28 8.32
C PRO A 252 -5.40 -3.65 8.89
N ALA A 253 -5.66 -2.40 8.52
CA ALA A 253 -6.89 -1.71 8.85
C ALA A 253 -7.77 -1.65 7.60
N ALA A 254 -9.05 -1.97 7.73
CA ALA A 254 -9.99 -1.92 6.63
C ALA A 254 -11.26 -1.14 7.00
N THR A 255 -11.83 -0.47 6.02
CA THR A 255 -13.12 0.21 6.15
C THR A 255 -13.88 0.18 4.84
N VAL A 256 -15.15 0.54 4.87
CA VAL A 256 -16.01 0.58 3.69
C VAL A 256 -16.26 2.04 3.33
N ILE A 257 -16.04 2.37 2.06
CA ILE A 257 -16.47 3.62 1.46
C ILE A 257 -17.83 3.38 0.82
N ASP A 258 -18.89 3.78 1.53
CA ASP A 258 -20.25 3.84 0.99
C ASP A 258 -20.60 5.28 0.56
N PHE A 259 -21.78 5.45 -0.03
CA PHE A 259 -22.23 6.76 -0.51
C PHE A 259 -22.48 7.79 0.60
N ALA A 260 -22.65 7.37 1.86
CA ALA A 260 -22.83 8.27 3.00
C ALA A 260 -21.49 8.69 3.63
N ARG A 261 -20.40 7.97 3.34
CA ARG A 261 -19.07 8.21 3.90
C ARG A 261 -18.51 9.58 3.53
N GLY A 262 -18.08 10.34 4.53
CA GLY A 262 -17.42 11.63 4.38
C GLY A 262 -16.02 11.54 3.75
N PRO A 263 -15.47 12.65 3.22
CA PRO A 263 -14.29 12.65 2.37
C PRO A 263 -12.97 12.41 3.11
N ALA A 264 -12.92 12.56 4.43
CA ALA A 264 -11.73 12.31 5.22
C ALA A 264 -11.80 10.93 5.88
N ILE A 265 -10.84 10.07 5.59
CA ILE A 265 -10.73 8.72 6.15
C ILE A 265 -9.37 8.63 6.85
N ALA A 266 -9.40 8.69 8.17
CA ALA A 266 -8.24 8.42 9.02
C ALA A 266 -8.36 6.99 9.57
N LEU A 267 -7.32 6.20 9.39
CA LEU A 267 -7.21 4.84 9.90
C LEU A 267 -6.03 4.77 10.87
N THR A 268 -6.29 4.30 12.08
CA THR A 268 -5.25 4.05 13.07
C THR A 268 -4.85 2.58 13.01
N LEU A 269 -3.60 2.32 12.64
CA LEU A 269 -3.07 0.96 12.55
C LEU A 269 -2.51 0.54 13.91
N GLN A 270 -2.86 -0.67 14.32
CA GLN A 270 -2.31 -1.28 15.54
C GLN A 270 -1.03 -2.04 15.20
N PRO A 271 0.03 -1.93 16.00
CA PRO A 271 1.22 -2.74 15.79
C PRO A 271 0.87 -4.23 15.86
N ILE A 272 1.52 -5.03 15.02
CA ILE A 272 1.46 -6.48 15.17
C ILE A 272 2.18 -6.79 16.47
N THR A 273 1.40 -7.20 17.47
CA THR A 273 1.93 -7.50 18.81
C THR A 273 2.05 -8.97 19.11
N GLU A 274 1.44 -9.80 18.27
CA GLU A 274 1.51 -11.25 18.39
C GLU A 274 1.47 -11.89 17.01
N ILE A 275 2.36 -12.84 16.75
CA ILE A 275 2.28 -13.70 15.56
C ILE A 275 1.94 -15.12 16.05
N THR A 276 0.75 -15.59 15.68
CA THR A 276 0.39 -17.00 15.89
C THR A 276 0.85 -17.78 14.68
N THR A 277 1.91 -18.59 14.85
CA THR A 277 2.37 -19.50 13.81
C THR A 277 2.17 -20.95 14.24
N THR A 278 1.91 -21.82 13.28
CA THR A 278 1.87 -23.26 13.53
C THR A 278 3.23 -23.83 13.15
N LEU A 279 4.07 -24.10 14.15
CA LEU A 279 5.33 -24.79 13.92
C LEU A 279 5.04 -26.28 13.73
N THR A 280 5.31 -26.78 12.53
CA THR A 280 5.27 -28.23 12.28
C THR A 280 6.70 -28.74 12.39
N CYS A 281 7.05 -29.34 13.51
CA CYS A 281 8.38 -29.95 13.67
C CYS A 281 8.34 -31.35 13.06
N PRO A 282 9.08 -31.64 11.98
CA PRO A 282 9.15 -32.99 11.45
C PRO A 282 10.03 -33.83 12.39
N ALA A 283 9.47 -34.91 12.93
CA ALA A 283 10.25 -35.89 13.66
C ALA A 283 10.92 -36.86 12.67
N LEU A 284 12.24 -37.04 12.81
CA LEU A 284 12.92 -38.19 12.22
C LEU A 284 12.46 -39.44 12.95
N VAL A 285 11.78 -40.34 12.25
CA VAL A 285 11.45 -41.67 12.77
C VAL A 285 12.40 -42.66 12.10
N MET A 286 13.26 -43.28 12.90
CA MET A 286 14.06 -44.40 12.44
C MET A 286 13.14 -45.61 12.25
N THR A 287 13.22 -46.22 11.07
CA THR A 287 12.55 -47.47 10.74
C THR A 287 13.59 -48.53 10.41
N PRO A 288 13.22 -49.83 10.46
CA PRO A 288 14.15 -50.91 10.12
C PRO A 288 14.76 -50.81 8.70
N THR A 289 14.15 -50.04 7.79
CA THR A 289 14.58 -49.88 6.40
C THR A 289 15.13 -48.49 6.07
N GLY A 290 15.26 -47.58 7.05
CA GLY A 290 15.79 -46.24 6.83
C GLY A 290 15.15 -45.14 7.69
N VAL A 291 15.29 -43.89 7.28
CA VAL A 291 14.74 -42.71 7.97
C VAL A 291 13.51 -42.21 7.23
N VAL A 292 12.42 -41.95 7.95
CA VAL A 292 11.22 -41.32 7.39
C VAL A 292 10.88 -40.06 8.21
N PHE A 293 10.56 -38.97 7.52
CA PHE A 293 10.04 -37.77 8.17
C PHE A 293 8.55 -37.96 8.46
N LYS A 294 8.16 -37.82 9.73
CA LYS A 294 6.76 -37.85 10.14
C LYS A 294 6.42 -36.51 10.80
N ALA A 295 5.42 -35.82 10.26
CA ALA A 295 4.85 -34.66 10.93
C ALA A 295 4.17 -35.14 12.23
N LEU A 296 4.63 -34.65 13.38
CA LEU A 296 3.91 -34.86 14.64
C LEU A 296 2.75 -33.86 14.69
N PRO A 297 1.51 -34.31 14.99
CA PRO A 297 0.37 -33.43 15.17
C PRO A 297 0.42 -32.81 16.58
N THR A 298 1.46 -32.05 16.87
CA THR A 298 1.49 -31.13 17.99
C THR A 298 1.62 -29.74 17.39
N ALA A 299 0.46 -29.14 17.07
CA ALA A 299 0.36 -27.71 16.86
C ALA A 299 0.67 -27.05 18.22
N ALA A 300 1.94 -26.77 18.48
CA ALA A 300 2.27 -25.79 19.50
C ALA A 300 1.82 -24.45 18.94
N LEU A 301 0.68 -23.94 19.45
CA LEU A 301 0.28 -22.55 19.25
C LEU A 301 1.26 -21.72 20.08
N GLY A 302 2.35 -21.28 19.43
CA GLY A 302 3.22 -20.27 19.99
C GLY A 302 2.52 -18.92 19.89
N LEU A 303 2.35 -18.23 21.03
CA LEU A 303 2.09 -16.80 21.07
C LEU A 303 3.45 -16.10 21.05
N LEU A 304 3.85 -15.57 19.89
CA LEU A 304 5.02 -14.69 19.81
C LEU A 304 4.63 -13.31 20.32
N SER A 305 4.70 -13.04 21.63
CA SER A 305 4.52 -11.68 22.16
C SER A 305 5.60 -10.75 21.63
N THR A 306 5.22 -9.61 21.03
CA THR A 306 6.13 -8.50 20.72
C THR A 306 6.21 -7.48 21.86
N ARG A 307 5.51 -7.70 22.98
CA ARG A 307 5.82 -6.93 24.19
C ARG A 307 7.05 -7.55 24.80
N GLU A 308 8.15 -6.86 24.58
CA GLU A 308 9.43 -7.20 25.17
C GLU A 308 9.36 -7.00 26.68
N SER A 309 9.60 -8.08 27.40
CA SER A 309 10.03 -7.98 28.78
C SER A 309 11.38 -7.30 28.79
N THR A 310 11.53 -6.24 29.59
CA THR A 310 12.85 -5.72 29.92
C THR A 310 13.67 -6.89 30.47
N GLU A 311 14.83 -7.15 29.86
CA GLU A 311 15.66 -8.29 30.28
C GLU A 311 16.19 -8.00 31.68
N VAL A 312 16.04 -8.94 32.59
CA VAL A 312 16.61 -8.81 33.94
C VAL A 312 17.94 -9.53 33.95
N VAL A 313 18.99 -8.78 34.28
CA VAL A 313 20.34 -9.32 34.46
C VAL A 313 20.39 -10.12 35.76
N THR A 314 20.73 -11.40 35.63
CA THR A 314 20.87 -12.35 36.73
C THR A 314 22.22 -13.08 36.62
N ASP A 315 22.59 -13.86 37.64
CA ASP A 315 23.79 -14.72 37.66
C ASP A 315 25.09 -13.99 37.24
N LEU A 316 25.21 -12.71 37.61
CA LEU A 316 26.39 -11.90 37.32
C LEU A 316 27.56 -12.33 38.21
N LYS A 317 28.58 -12.98 37.63
CA LYS A 317 29.74 -13.50 38.38
C LYS A 317 31.02 -13.57 37.53
N PRO A 318 32.22 -13.57 38.16
CA PRO A 318 33.48 -13.74 37.44
C PRO A 318 33.64 -15.18 36.95
N VAL A 319 34.20 -15.34 35.77
CA VAL A 319 34.69 -16.62 35.22
C VAL A 319 36.20 -16.75 35.48
N THR A 320 36.95 -15.66 35.36
CA THR A 320 38.37 -15.59 35.73
C THR A 320 38.62 -14.54 36.80
N ASN A 321 39.78 -14.60 37.44
CA ASN A 321 40.11 -13.72 38.55
C ASN A 321 41.63 -13.51 38.70
N PHE A 322 42.29 -13.17 37.59
CA PHE A 322 43.68 -12.75 37.54
C PHE A 322 43.84 -11.31 38.06
N GLY A 323 44.96 -11.01 38.75
CA GLY A 323 45.31 -9.64 39.15
C GLY A 323 44.40 -8.97 40.20
N ARG A 324 44.08 -9.67 41.30
CA ARG A 324 43.16 -9.23 42.37
C ARG A 324 43.61 -7.97 43.14
N LYS A 325 42.69 -7.01 43.37
CA LYS A 325 42.92 -5.78 44.18
C LYS A 325 43.30 -6.01 45.65
N ASP A 326 42.83 -7.09 46.26
CA ASP A 326 42.99 -7.43 47.69
C ASP A 326 44.30 -8.16 48.02
N GLN A 327 45.06 -8.59 47.00
CA GLN A 327 46.40 -9.14 47.21
C GLN A 327 47.40 -8.00 47.45
N LYS A 328 48.02 -8.00 48.64
CA LYS A 328 48.94 -6.97 49.16
C LYS A 328 50.30 -6.87 48.45
N GLU A 329 50.50 -7.51 47.31
CA GLU A 329 51.76 -7.42 46.57
C GLU A 329 51.82 -6.12 45.74
N ALA A 330 53.04 -5.56 45.70
CA ALA A 330 53.33 -4.23 45.19
C ALA A 330 52.84 -4.04 43.75
N ALA A 331 52.23 -2.89 43.47
CA ALA A 331 51.60 -2.56 42.19
C ALA A 331 52.51 -2.61 40.94
N ALA A 332 53.83 -2.82 41.10
CA ALA A 332 54.81 -2.82 40.02
C ALA A 332 55.04 -4.19 39.33
N THR A 333 54.48 -5.29 39.86
CA THR A 333 54.61 -6.66 39.27
C THR A 333 53.31 -7.19 38.68
N ARG A 334 52.26 -6.34 38.57
CA ARG A 334 50.91 -6.71 38.14
C ARG A 334 50.76 -6.57 36.62
N THR A 335 50.79 -7.65 35.85
CA THR A 335 50.54 -7.55 34.39
C THR A 335 49.68 -8.66 33.81
N GLU A 336 49.19 -9.61 34.61
CA GLU A 336 48.20 -10.59 34.14
C GLU A 336 46.86 -9.91 33.88
N SER A 337 46.52 -9.77 32.60
CA SER A 337 45.27 -9.20 32.14
C SER A 337 44.80 -9.93 30.89
N ILE A 338 43.52 -10.31 30.87
CA ILE A 338 42.94 -10.93 29.68
C ILE A 338 42.76 -9.85 28.61
N ASN A 339 43.19 -10.16 27.39
CA ASN A 339 43.13 -9.22 26.26
C ASN A 339 42.07 -9.57 25.23
N SER A 340 41.62 -10.83 25.19
CA SER A 340 40.63 -11.33 24.23
C SER A 340 40.16 -12.72 24.64
N PHE A 341 38.96 -13.12 24.22
CA PHE A 341 38.45 -14.48 24.45
C PHE A 341 37.40 -14.88 23.41
N CYS A 342 37.12 -16.18 23.35
CA CYS A 342 35.95 -16.76 22.70
C CYS A 342 35.39 -17.89 23.58
N VAL A 343 34.15 -18.28 23.31
CA VAL A 343 33.44 -19.37 23.99
C VAL A 343 33.43 -20.57 23.05
N THR A 344 33.66 -21.78 23.57
CA THR A 344 33.60 -23.00 22.76
C THR A 344 32.17 -23.26 22.27
N PRO A 345 31.97 -23.97 21.14
CA PRO A 345 30.64 -24.18 20.56
C PRO A 345 29.66 -24.94 21.48
N ASP A 346 30.18 -25.73 22.42
CA ASP A 346 29.39 -26.41 23.45
C ASP A 346 29.02 -25.49 24.64
N GLY A 347 29.54 -24.27 24.68
CA GLY A 347 29.41 -23.28 25.75
C GLY A 347 30.11 -23.63 27.07
N GLN A 348 30.79 -24.78 27.15
CA GLN A 348 31.34 -25.29 28.42
C GLN A 348 32.69 -24.66 28.77
N HIS A 349 33.42 -24.12 27.79
CA HIS A 349 34.75 -23.58 28.01
C HIS A 349 34.92 -22.19 27.40
N VAL A 350 35.84 -21.43 27.98
CA VAL A 350 36.34 -20.17 27.42
C VAL A 350 37.80 -20.34 27.03
N ILE A 351 38.15 -19.91 25.82
CA ILE A 351 39.53 -19.80 25.32
C ILE A 351 39.90 -18.33 25.33
N PHE A 352 41.04 -17.97 25.91
CA PHE A 352 41.40 -16.57 26.09
C PHE A 352 42.89 -16.30 25.98
N GLY A 353 43.22 -15.11 25.49
CA GLY A 353 44.57 -14.56 25.51
C GLY A 353 44.86 -13.88 26.84
N LEU A 354 45.93 -14.28 27.51
CA LEU A 354 46.40 -13.67 28.76
C LEU A 354 47.73 -12.97 28.49
N THR A 355 47.76 -11.66 28.72
CA THR A 355 49.01 -10.90 28.71
C THR A 355 49.79 -11.24 29.96
N GLU A 356 51.07 -11.58 29.79
CA GLU A 356 52.02 -11.97 30.83
C GLU A 356 53.31 -11.15 30.65
N HIS A 357 54.24 -11.27 31.59
CA HIS A 357 55.59 -10.69 31.47
C HIS A 357 56.66 -11.74 31.72
N ASP A 358 57.83 -11.57 31.12
CA ASP A 358 59.01 -12.36 31.45
C ASP A 358 59.74 -11.77 32.67
N GLU A 359 60.80 -12.44 33.13
CA GLU A 359 61.63 -11.98 34.26
C GLU A 359 62.25 -10.59 34.00
N GLN A 360 62.35 -10.16 32.73
CA GLN A 360 62.87 -8.86 32.33
C GLN A 360 61.76 -7.80 32.16
N GLY A 361 60.49 -8.16 32.40
CA GLY A 361 59.34 -7.26 32.29
C GLY A 361 58.80 -7.09 30.86
N SER A 362 59.30 -7.86 29.89
CA SER A 362 58.80 -7.81 28.51
C SER A 362 57.44 -8.48 28.42
N LEU A 363 56.47 -7.81 27.80
CA LEU A 363 55.10 -8.33 27.66
C LEU A 363 54.97 -9.31 26.49
N PHE A 364 54.21 -10.38 26.72
CA PHE A 364 53.81 -11.36 25.72
C PHE A 364 52.39 -11.86 26.02
N SER A 365 51.76 -12.59 25.09
CA SER A 365 50.44 -13.18 25.30
C SER A 365 50.41 -14.62 24.82
N ASN A 366 49.84 -15.51 25.63
CA ASN A 366 49.55 -16.90 25.26
C ASN A 366 48.05 -17.18 25.37
N LEU A 367 47.61 -18.23 24.69
CA LEU A 367 46.24 -18.73 24.78
C LEU A 367 46.11 -19.74 25.91
N PHE A 368 44.97 -19.68 26.60
CA PHE A 368 44.58 -20.55 27.70
C PHE A 368 43.13 -21.00 27.52
N ILE A 369 42.74 -22.08 28.20
CA ILE A 369 41.37 -22.60 28.24
C ILE A 369 40.96 -22.93 29.67
N LYS A 370 39.70 -22.66 30.04
CA LYS A 370 39.10 -23.09 31.31
C LYS A 370 37.59 -23.33 31.19
N GLN A 371 36.98 -23.90 32.24
CA GLN A 371 35.52 -24.04 32.34
C GLN A 371 34.83 -22.67 32.42
N ALA A 372 33.71 -22.52 31.72
CA ALA A 372 33.01 -21.25 31.57
C ALA A 372 32.15 -20.87 32.79
N ASP A 373 31.65 -21.84 33.56
CA ASP A 373 30.76 -21.60 34.73
C ASP A 373 31.40 -21.88 36.10
N ASP A 374 32.72 -22.12 36.14
CA ASP A 374 33.43 -22.39 37.39
C ASP A 374 34.67 -21.51 37.56
N ALA A 375 34.54 -20.47 38.37
CA ALA A 375 35.64 -19.58 38.71
C ALA A 375 36.81 -20.31 39.38
N ALA A 376 36.54 -21.39 40.12
CA ALA A 376 37.54 -22.19 40.83
C ALA A 376 38.20 -23.27 39.93
N SER A 377 37.69 -23.49 38.72
CA SER A 377 38.26 -24.49 37.82
C SER A 377 39.70 -24.15 37.47
N GLY A 378 40.51 -25.20 37.25
CA GLY A 378 41.86 -25.06 36.73
C GLY A 378 41.89 -24.36 35.37
N VAL A 379 43.03 -23.71 35.09
CA VAL A 379 43.33 -23.05 33.82
C VAL A 379 44.41 -23.85 33.11
N ALA A 380 44.18 -24.24 31.86
CA ALA A 380 45.14 -24.95 31.04
C ALA A 380 45.75 -24.00 29.99
N ARG A 381 47.07 -24.03 29.86
CA ARG A 381 47.80 -23.27 28.83
C ARG A 381 47.75 -24.02 27.49
N LEU A 382 47.37 -23.32 26.41
CA LEU A 382 47.32 -23.87 25.05
C LEU A 382 48.58 -23.55 24.25
N THR A 383 49.00 -22.29 24.22
CA THR A 383 50.23 -21.89 23.50
C THR A 383 51.38 -21.57 24.44
N GLN A 384 52.60 -21.73 23.95
CA GLN A 384 53.82 -21.51 24.74
C GLN A 384 54.74 -20.50 24.06
N GLY A 385 55.45 -19.73 24.89
CA GLY A 385 56.48 -18.78 24.48
C GLY A 385 56.38 -17.47 25.28
N SER A 386 57.53 -16.84 25.51
CA SER A 386 57.62 -15.55 26.22
C SER A 386 57.89 -14.37 25.28
N ARG A 387 57.64 -14.54 23.98
CA ARG A 387 58.05 -13.57 22.94
C ARG A 387 56.94 -13.14 22.00
N TYR A 388 55.86 -13.92 21.93
CA TYR A 388 54.82 -13.76 20.92
C TYR A 388 53.54 -13.21 21.53
N TRP A 389 52.69 -12.66 20.69
CA TRP A 389 51.39 -12.13 21.03
C TRP A 389 50.32 -13.00 20.40
N ASP A 390 49.92 -14.07 21.09
CA ASP A 390 48.78 -14.87 20.66
C ASP A 390 47.49 -14.26 21.26
N THR A 391 46.63 -13.72 20.39
CA THR A 391 45.42 -12.97 20.77
C THR A 391 44.27 -13.24 19.82
N LEU A 392 43.08 -12.75 20.17
CA LEU A 392 41.84 -12.82 19.38
C LEU A 392 41.54 -14.26 18.93
N PRO A 393 41.44 -15.21 19.88
CA PRO A 393 41.06 -16.58 19.54
C PRO A 393 39.63 -16.61 19.03
N ASP A 394 39.37 -17.44 18.03
CA ASP A 394 38.02 -17.81 17.58
C ASP A 394 37.99 -19.28 17.16
N ILE A 395 36.87 -19.97 17.39
CA ILE A 395 36.79 -21.43 17.20
C ILE A 395 35.61 -21.80 16.32
N ALA A 396 35.85 -22.71 15.36
CA ALA A 396 34.83 -23.15 14.40
C ALA A 396 33.61 -23.77 15.10
N ASN A 397 32.41 -23.38 14.67
CA ASN A 397 31.14 -23.82 15.27
C ASN A 397 30.50 -25.08 14.63
N ASP A 398 31.22 -25.77 13.72
CA ASP A 398 30.78 -27.01 13.04
C ASP A 398 31.24 -28.31 13.72
N GLY A 399 31.84 -28.21 14.91
CA GLY A 399 32.41 -29.35 15.63
C GLY A 399 33.75 -29.84 15.10
N SER A 400 34.35 -29.16 14.10
CA SER A 400 35.72 -29.45 13.65
C SER A 400 36.79 -29.05 14.68
N ASN A 401 36.43 -28.20 15.64
CA ASN A 401 37.29 -27.69 16.71
C ASN A 401 38.59 -27.06 16.21
N TYR A 402 38.55 -26.41 15.04
CA TYR A 402 39.67 -25.60 14.59
C TYR A 402 39.64 -24.24 15.29
N LEU A 403 40.71 -23.96 16.02
CA LEU A 403 40.98 -22.69 16.66
C LEU A 403 41.82 -21.84 15.72
N VAL A 404 41.37 -20.62 15.45
CA VAL A 404 42.14 -19.56 14.79
C VAL A 404 42.47 -18.46 15.77
N PHE A 405 43.57 -17.76 15.55
CA PHE A 405 44.00 -16.65 16.39
C PHE A 405 44.97 -15.75 15.62
N ALA A 406 45.08 -14.49 16.05
CA ALA A 406 46.11 -13.58 15.58
C ALA A 406 47.42 -13.83 16.33
N SER A 407 48.55 -13.85 15.61
CA SER A 407 49.86 -14.00 16.23
C SER A 407 50.98 -13.34 15.41
N ASN A 408 52.02 -12.87 16.09
CA ASN A 408 53.25 -12.36 15.48
C ASN A 408 54.40 -13.38 15.51
N ARG A 409 54.07 -14.68 15.59
CA ARG A 409 55.04 -15.80 15.63
C ARG A 409 55.97 -15.86 14.42
N SER A 410 55.54 -15.39 13.25
CA SER A 410 56.35 -15.39 12.03
C SER A 410 57.20 -14.13 11.84
N ASP A 411 56.70 -12.97 12.27
CA ASP A 411 57.41 -11.69 12.25
C ASP A 411 56.98 -10.89 13.47
N ARG A 412 57.95 -10.48 14.31
CA ARG A 412 57.68 -9.82 15.60
C ARG A 412 56.88 -8.52 15.46
N ASN A 413 57.01 -7.83 14.33
CA ASN A 413 56.40 -6.52 14.12
C ASN A 413 55.05 -6.61 13.39
N LYS A 414 54.58 -7.82 13.07
CA LYS A 414 53.45 -8.01 12.20
C LYS A 414 52.57 -9.20 12.66
N PRO A 415 51.28 -8.97 12.94
CA PRO A 415 50.35 -10.06 13.19
C PRO A 415 49.92 -10.73 11.88
N ASP A 416 49.72 -12.03 11.96
CA ASP A 416 49.09 -12.87 10.96
C ASP A 416 48.08 -13.82 11.60
N ILE A 417 47.23 -14.42 10.78
CA ILE A 417 46.25 -15.40 11.24
C ILE A 417 46.87 -16.79 11.24
N PHE A 418 46.73 -17.49 12.37
CA PHE A 418 47.17 -18.86 12.57
C PHE A 418 45.99 -19.76 12.90
N ARG A 419 46.16 -21.06 12.67
CA ARG A 419 45.18 -22.11 12.92
C ARG A 419 45.83 -23.31 13.60
N VAL A 420 45.08 -23.96 14.48
CA VAL A 420 45.45 -25.22 15.13
C VAL A 420 44.20 -26.04 15.46
N SER A 421 44.31 -27.36 15.55
CA SER A 421 43.19 -28.22 15.99
C SER A 421 43.14 -28.30 17.51
N LEU A 422 41.94 -28.30 18.07
CA LEU A 422 41.69 -28.53 19.49
C LEU A 422 41.01 -29.90 19.67
N VAL A 423 41.64 -30.80 20.41
CA VAL A 423 41.10 -32.14 20.73
C VAL A 423 41.24 -32.34 22.23
N ASP A 424 40.15 -32.73 22.90
CA ASP A 424 40.08 -32.91 24.36
C ASP A 424 40.65 -31.71 25.14
N ASN A 425 40.28 -30.49 24.73
CA ASN A 425 40.75 -29.22 25.31
C ASN A 425 42.27 -29.02 25.26
N ARG A 426 42.95 -29.67 24.31
CA ARG A 426 44.39 -29.51 24.07
C ARG A 426 44.67 -29.26 22.60
N LEU A 427 45.73 -28.51 22.33
CA LEU A 427 46.20 -28.34 20.95
C LEU A 427 46.66 -29.70 20.40
N SER A 428 46.21 -30.02 19.21
CA SER A 428 46.58 -31.21 18.46
C SER A 428 47.17 -30.82 17.11
N GLY A 429 48.32 -31.40 16.79
CA GLY A 429 49.08 -31.06 15.58
C GLY A 429 49.86 -29.74 15.67
N GLY A 430 50.40 -29.30 14.54
CA GLY A 430 51.20 -28.09 14.44
C GLY A 430 50.37 -26.83 14.22
N ILE A 431 50.78 -25.73 14.84
CA ILE A 431 50.24 -24.40 14.56
C ILE A 431 50.64 -24.01 13.13
N SER A 432 49.66 -23.72 12.28
CA SER A 432 49.84 -23.40 10.85
C SER A 432 49.45 -21.96 10.55
N ARG A 433 50.26 -21.24 9.78
CA ARG A 433 49.98 -19.87 9.35
C ARG A 433 49.01 -19.88 8.16
N LEU A 434 47.96 -19.07 8.21
CA LEU A 434 46.96 -18.93 7.14
C LEU A 434 47.22 -17.73 6.22
N THR A 435 47.73 -16.62 6.75
CA THR A 435 48.04 -15.40 5.96
C THR A 435 49.55 -15.18 5.85
N ASN A 436 50.05 -14.87 4.65
CA ASN A 436 51.49 -14.65 4.41
C ASN A 436 51.77 -13.53 3.38
N ASP A 437 50.93 -12.50 3.35
CA ASP A 437 51.15 -11.33 2.48
C ASP A 437 52.04 -10.28 3.19
N ALA A 438 52.06 -9.03 2.71
CA ALA A 438 52.78 -7.93 3.38
C ALA A 438 51.93 -7.24 4.47
N ARG A 439 50.59 -7.34 4.41
CA ARG A 439 49.63 -6.62 5.27
C ARG A 439 49.57 -7.19 6.69
N PHE A 440 49.17 -6.38 7.66
CA PHE A 440 48.93 -6.81 9.04
C PHE A 440 47.54 -7.44 9.10
N ASN A 441 47.46 -8.72 9.49
CA ASN A 441 46.22 -9.49 9.47
C ASN A 441 45.84 -9.88 10.91
N PHE A 442 44.64 -9.51 11.36
CA PHE A 442 44.18 -9.68 12.75
C PHE A 442 42.65 -9.79 12.85
N ALA A 443 42.14 -10.02 14.06
CA ALA A 443 40.71 -10.21 14.37
C ALA A 443 40.03 -11.28 13.48
N PRO A 444 40.51 -12.53 13.49
CA PRO A 444 39.87 -13.59 12.73
C PRO A 444 38.49 -13.91 13.31
N THR A 445 37.51 -14.13 12.45
CA THR A 445 36.18 -14.63 12.83
C THR A 445 35.63 -15.59 11.79
N TYR A 446 35.13 -16.74 12.22
CA TYR A 446 34.43 -17.70 11.36
C TYR A 446 33.08 -17.15 10.90
N GLY A 447 32.69 -17.46 9.67
CA GLY A 447 31.31 -17.31 9.21
C GLY A 447 30.48 -18.57 9.45
N ASP A 448 29.16 -18.45 9.46
CA ASP A 448 28.17 -19.49 9.84
C ASP A 448 28.28 -20.87 9.19
N SER A 449 28.82 -20.95 7.98
CA SER A 449 29.01 -22.25 7.31
C SER A 449 30.36 -22.89 7.62
N ASN A 450 31.24 -22.21 8.38
CA ASN A 450 32.67 -22.48 8.54
C ASN A 450 33.42 -22.73 7.22
N ARG A 451 32.84 -22.32 6.09
CA ARG A 451 33.48 -22.40 4.77
C ARG A 451 34.36 -21.19 4.49
N GLN A 452 34.25 -20.16 5.33
CA GLN A 452 34.97 -18.90 5.18
C GLN A 452 35.43 -18.38 6.54
N LEU A 453 36.61 -17.75 6.53
CA LEU A 453 37.18 -17.02 7.65
C LEU A 453 37.32 -15.55 7.25
N PHE A 454 36.79 -14.64 8.04
CA PHE A 454 36.93 -13.20 7.86
C PHE A 454 38.00 -12.66 8.80
N TYR A 455 38.70 -11.62 8.37
CA TYR A 455 39.73 -10.97 9.18
C TYR A 455 39.94 -9.53 8.69
N LEU A 456 40.53 -8.71 9.55
CA LEU A 456 40.97 -7.36 9.19
C LEU A 456 42.38 -7.41 8.63
N SER A 457 42.59 -6.71 7.52
CA SER A 457 43.88 -6.58 6.84
C SER A 457 44.24 -5.11 6.68
N THR A 458 45.45 -4.71 7.08
CA THR A 458 45.90 -3.31 7.05
C THR A 458 47.26 -3.21 6.36
N GLU A 459 47.45 -2.20 5.50
CA GLU A 459 48.75 -1.99 4.85
C GLU A 459 49.85 -1.63 5.87
N PRO A 460 51.13 -2.00 5.64
CA PRO A 460 52.22 -1.79 6.59
C PRO A 460 52.53 -0.34 6.97
N ASN A 461 51.96 0.64 6.26
CA ASN A 461 52.11 2.08 6.52
C ASN A 461 51.12 2.59 7.61
N PHE A 462 50.81 1.74 8.59
CA PHE A 462 50.07 2.10 9.80
C PHE A 462 50.73 3.31 10.53
N PRO A 463 49.96 4.28 11.08
CA PRO A 463 48.51 4.30 11.25
C PRO A 463 47.73 4.97 10.09
N LEU A 464 48.40 5.32 8.99
CA LEU A 464 47.73 6.01 7.86
C LEU A 464 46.90 5.05 7.00
N ALA A 465 47.18 3.75 7.09
CA ALA A 465 46.45 2.71 6.38
C ALA A 465 45.06 2.47 6.98
N GLU A 466 44.04 2.44 6.13
CA GLU A 466 42.72 1.95 6.51
C GLU A 466 42.71 0.42 6.53
N SER A 467 42.10 -0.14 7.57
CA SER A 467 41.83 -1.57 7.64
C SER A 467 40.70 -1.96 6.66
N LEU A 468 40.91 -3.06 5.95
CA LEU A 468 39.96 -3.67 5.03
C LEU A 468 39.44 -5.00 5.61
N VAL A 469 38.20 -5.35 5.29
CA VAL A 469 37.66 -6.68 5.60
C VAL A 469 38.05 -7.65 4.48
N SER A 470 38.85 -8.67 4.82
CA SER A 470 39.28 -9.73 3.91
C SER A 470 38.68 -11.07 4.32
N ASN A 471 38.57 -12.01 3.37
CA ASN A 471 38.19 -13.39 3.67
C ASN A 471 39.12 -14.44 3.05
N ILE A 472 39.22 -15.60 3.70
CA ILE A 472 39.76 -16.84 3.17
C ILE A 472 38.59 -17.80 3.01
N ARG A 473 38.46 -18.42 1.83
CA ARG A 473 37.52 -19.52 1.62
C ARG A 473 38.27 -20.85 1.68
N PHE A 474 37.72 -21.82 2.41
CA PHE A 474 38.35 -23.14 2.58
C PHE A 474 38.06 -24.10 1.40
N ASP A 475 37.30 -23.65 0.41
CA ASP A 475 37.06 -24.36 -0.85
C ASP A 475 38.20 -24.21 -1.87
N GLY A 476 39.26 -23.46 -1.52
CA GLY A 476 40.42 -23.23 -2.37
C GLY A 476 40.26 -22.07 -3.36
N SER A 477 39.13 -21.35 -3.31
CA SER A 477 38.99 -20.11 -4.07
C SER A 477 39.87 -19.00 -3.51
N LEU A 478 40.24 -18.04 -4.36
CA LEU A 478 41.14 -16.96 -4.00
C LEU A 478 40.53 -16.08 -2.89
N PRO A 479 41.35 -15.58 -1.93
CA PRO A 479 40.92 -14.59 -0.96
C PRO A 479 40.24 -13.40 -1.65
N THR A 480 39.12 -12.95 -1.11
CA THR A 480 38.38 -11.78 -1.63
C THR A 480 38.45 -10.66 -0.61
N GLN A 481 38.69 -9.43 -1.06
CA GLN A 481 38.50 -8.23 -0.23
C GLN A 481 37.06 -7.76 -0.40
N LEU A 482 36.36 -7.52 0.71
CA LEU A 482 35.07 -6.86 0.67
C LEU A 482 35.29 -5.35 0.47
N PRO A 483 34.36 -4.63 -0.19
CA PRO A 483 34.47 -3.19 -0.45
C PRO A 483 34.18 -2.35 0.81
N ILE A 484 34.85 -2.67 1.92
CA ILE A 484 34.68 -2.04 3.22
C ILE A 484 36.04 -1.49 3.65
N SER A 485 36.17 -0.17 3.66
CA SER A 485 37.35 0.53 4.13
C SER A 485 37.11 1.22 5.46
N GLY A 486 38.13 1.23 6.32
CA GLY A 486 38.09 1.86 7.64
C GLY A 486 37.41 1.03 8.72
N ALA A 487 37.24 -0.28 8.51
CA ALA A 487 36.68 -1.19 9.51
C ALA A 487 37.71 -1.50 10.60
N SER A 488 37.42 -1.16 11.85
CA SER A 488 38.35 -1.35 12.98
C SER A 488 38.10 -2.62 13.78
N GLU A 489 36.89 -3.19 13.69
CA GLU A 489 36.47 -4.41 14.38
C GLU A 489 35.45 -5.15 13.51
N ILE A 490 35.39 -6.49 13.62
CA ILE A 490 34.46 -7.34 12.86
C ILE A 490 33.90 -8.47 13.73
N ASN A 491 32.67 -8.88 13.43
CA ASN A 491 32.03 -10.08 13.95
C ASN A 491 31.11 -10.68 12.87
N ASN A 492 31.14 -11.99 12.69
CA ASN A 492 30.34 -12.67 11.66
C ASN A 492 29.81 -14.03 12.13
N THR A 493 29.37 -14.13 13.39
CA THR A 493 28.87 -15.38 13.97
C THR A 493 27.40 -15.68 13.61
N PHE A 494 26.78 -14.94 12.69
CA PHE A 494 25.43 -15.17 12.19
C PHE A 494 25.28 -15.01 10.66
N ALA A 495 24.36 -15.77 10.08
CA ALA A 495 24.25 -16.02 8.66
C ALA A 495 23.96 -14.75 7.87
N GLU A 496 24.63 -14.64 6.73
CA GLU A 496 24.40 -13.63 5.68
C GLU A 496 24.85 -12.20 5.98
N LYS A 497 25.33 -11.85 7.20
CA LYS A 497 25.82 -10.48 7.51
C LYS A 497 27.10 -10.42 8.33
N VAL A 498 28.07 -9.63 7.84
CA VAL A 498 29.25 -9.22 8.62
C VAL A 498 28.93 -7.91 9.35
N PHE A 499 29.06 -7.91 10.67
CA PHE A 499 28.98 -6.69 11.48
C PHE A 499 30.38 -6.11 11.65
N PHE A 500 30.50 -4.80 11.50
CA PHE A 500 31.80 -4.12 11.62
C PHE A 500 31.67 -2.73 12.21
N VAL A 501 32.78 -2.24 12.76
CA VAL A 501 32.86 -0.90 13.38
C VAL A 501 33.66 0.03 12.48
N LYS A 502 33.08 1.18 12.12
CA LYS A 502 33.74 2.25 11.36
C LYS A 502 33.41 3.61 11.97
N LEU A 503 34.25 4.63 11.71
CA LEU A 503 33.89 6.01 12.00
C LEU A 503 32.73 6.45 11.11
N ASP A 504 31.64 6.90 11.73
CA ASP A 504 30.56 7.60 11.05
C ASP A 504 31.07 8.93 10.47
N GLU A 505 30.73 9.20 9.21
CA GLU A 505 31.30 10.34 8.47
C GLU A 505 30.83 11.69 9.02
N ASP A 506 29.58 11.75 9.49
CA ASP A 506 28.97 12.95 10.05
C ASP A 506 29.49 13.26 11.46
N THR A 507 29.45 12.26 12.35
CA THR A 507 29.69 12.45 13.79
C THR A 507 31.13 12.22 14.20
N ARG A 508 31.92 11.56 13.35
CA ARG A 508 33.30 11.12 13.65
C ARG A 508 33.39 10.22 14.87
N LYS A 509 32.29 9.55 15.25
CA LYS A 509 32.23 8.55 16.31
C LYS A 509 32.25 7.14 15.72
N LYS A 510 32.81 6.18 16.45
CA LYS A 510 32.72 4.77 16.06
C LYS A 510 31.26 4.34 16.11
N GLN A 511 30.77 3.73 15.04
CA GLN A 511 29.41 3.19 14.94
C GLN A 511 29.45 1.79 14.34
N ILE A 512 28.39 1.03 14.57
CA ILE A 512 28.25 -0.36 14.12
C ILE A 512 27.42 -0.39 12.85
N PHE A 513 27.98 -1.02 11.83
CA PHE A 513 27.39 -1.22 10.52
C PHE A 513 27.28 -2.71 10.23
N SER A 514 26.45 -3.05 9.24
CA SER A 514 26.36 -4.42 8.72
C SER A 514 26.43 -4.41 7.20
N ILE A 515 26.89 -5.51 6.63
CA ILE A 515 26.92 -5.73 5.19
C ILE A 515 26.46 -7.15 4.91
N THR A 516 25.68 -7.33 3.85
CA THR A 516 25.31 -8.66 3.39
C THR A 516 26.48 -9.35 2.68
N ALA A 517 26.47 -10.69 2.64
CA ALA A 517 27.54 -11.47 2.02
C ALA A 517 27.76 -11.20 0.51
N ASP A 518 26.77 -10.62 -0.18
CA ASP A 518 26.86 -10.17 -1.59
C ASP A 518 27.48 -8.76 -1.75
N GLY A 519 27.89 -8.13 -0.65
CA GLY A 519 28.57 -6.84 -0.64
C GLY A 519 27.66 -5.62 -0.63
N LYS A 520 26.35 -5.79 -0.43
CA LYS A 520 25.42 -4.67 -0.26
C LYS A 520 25.51 -4.12 1.16
N LEU A 521 26.01 -2.89 1.28
CA LEU A 521 26.10 -2.17 2.55
C LEU A 521 24.69 -1.91 3.11
N GLU A 522 24.47 -2.28 4.36
CA GLU A 522 23.25 -1.94 5.10
C GLU A 522 23.55 -0.90 6.20
N THR A 523 22.52 -0.12 6.50
CA THR A 523 22.47 1.03 7.42
C THR A 523 23.11 0.76 8.79
N ALA A 524 23.55 1.82 9.48
CA ALA A 524 23.98 1.76 10.87
C ALA A 524 22.91 1.08 11.75
N LEU A 525 23.31 0.06 12.52
CA LEU A 525 22.42 -0.67 13.43
C LEU A 525 21.95 0.23 14.58
N ILE A 526 22.81 1.17 14.99
CA ILE A 526 22.53 2.17 16.01
C ILE A 526 22.23 3.50 15.32
N ASN A 527 20.95 3.88 15.24
CA ASN A 527 20.52 5.12 14.58
C ASN A 527 19.97 6.18 15.55
N GLN A 528 19.97 5.89 16.85
CA GLN A 528 19.40 6.75 17.88
C GLN A 528 20.30 7.96 18.15
N GLU A 529 19.70 9.15 18.23
CA GLU A 529 20.44 10.42 18.35
C GLU A 529 21.37 10.47 19.57
N ASP A 530 20.96 9.86 20.67
CA ASP A 530 21.72 9.80 21.92
C ASP A 530 23.04 9.02 21.77
N PHE A 531 23.07 7.99 20.94
CA PHE A 531 24.25 7.17 20.68
C PHE A 531 25.11 7.71 19.53
N ARG A 532 24.60 8.64 18.72
CA ARG A 532 25.39 9.34 17.67
C ARG A 532 26.55 10.16 18.23
N LYS A 533 26.51 10.53 19.52
CA LYS A 533 27.58 11.28 20.21
C LYS A 533 28.57 10.37 20.96
N SER A 534 28.30 9.07 20.97
CA SER A 534 29.04 8.05 21.70
C SER A 534 29.74 7.10 20.74
N ASN A 535 30.84 6.50 21.18
CA ASN A 535 31.43 5.39 20.45
C ASN A 535 30.60 4.12 20.72
N CYS A 536 30.30 3.39 19.66
CA CYS A 536 29.68 2.07 19.71
C CYS A 536 30.63 1.07 19.02
N PHE A 537 30.98 -0.01 19.71
CA PHE A 537 31.99 -0.97 19.24
C PHE A 537 31.77 -2.37 19.85
N ASN A 538 32.65 -3.34 19.53
CA ASN A 538 32.56 -4.76 19.86
C ASN A 538 31.16 -5.39 19.62
N PRO A 539 30.64 -5.38 18.38
CA PRO A 539 29.37 -6.04 18.09
C PRO A 539 29.49 -7.55 18.28
N ALA A 540 28.49 -8.16 18.92
CA ALA A 540 28.36 -9.61 19.03
C ALA A 540 26.91 -10.04 18.82
N VAL A 541 26.67 -10.82 17.78
CA VAL A 541 25.33 -11.23 17.35
C VAL A 541 24.93 -12.52 18.07
N SER A 542 23.66 -12.62 18.48
CA SER A 542 23.13 -13.83 19.08
C SER A 542 23.11 -14.99 18.08
N PRO A 543 23.17 -16.26 18.54
CA PRO A 543 23.17 -17.42 17.65
C PRO A 543 21.95 -17.52 16.72
N ASP A 544 20.84 -16.90 17.09
CA ASP A 544 19.60 -16.82 16.31
C ASP A 544 19.52 -15.57 15.41
N GLY A 545 20.50 -14.66 15.49
CA GLY A 545 20.53 -13.42 14.71
C GLY A 545 19.55 -12.34 15.15
N ALA A 546 18.75 -12.59 16.19
CA ALA A 546 17.67 -11.69 16.60
C ALA A 546 18.18 -10.49 17.39
N ARG A 547 19.33 -10.62 18.06
CA ARG A 547 19.87 -9.64 19.01
C ARG A 547 21.34 -9.39 18.78
N VAL A 548 21.76 -8.17 19.10
CA VAL A 548 23.14 -7.71 18.99
C VAL A 548 23.55 -7.08 20.32
N LEU A 549 24.64 -7.60 20.88
CA LEU A 549 25.36 -6.96 21.97
C LEU A 549 26.35 -5.97 21.38
N PHE A 550 26.56 -4.87 22.08
CA PHE A 550 27.60 -3.93 21.74
C PHE A 550 28.08 -3.18 22.98
N VAL A 551 29.22 -2.52 22.85
CA VAL A 551 29.80 -1.67 23.88
C VAL A 551 29.57 -0.22 23.51
N SER A 552 29.21 0.61 24.49
CA SER A 552 29.17 2.06 24.30
C SER A 552 29.70 2.85 25.49
N ASP A 553 30.35 3.99 25.19
CA ASP A 553 30.76 5.01 26.17
C ASP A 553 29.63 6.00 26.52
N HIS A 554 28.41 5.71 26.07
CA HIS A 554 27.20 6.50 26.35
C HIS A 554 26.83 6.51 27.84
N GLY A 555 27.10 5.41 28.54
CA GLY A 555 26.71 5.23 29.93
C GLY A 555 27.47 6.14 30.88
N VAL A 556 26.80 6.56 31.94
CA VAL A 556 27.44 7.13 33.13
C VAL A 556 27.21 6.23 34.34
N ASP A 557 28.20 6.15 35.20
CA ASP A 557 28.09 5.46 36.49
C ASP A 557 27.32 6.30 37.53
N GLU A 558 27.13 5.75 38.73
CA GLU A 558 26.44 6.44 39.84
C GLU A 558 27.12 7.76 40.27
N GLN A 559 28.39 7.96 39.88
CA GLN A 559 29.20 9.13 40.17
C GLN A 559 29.24 10.12 38.99
N GLY A 560 28.49 9.85 37.91
CA GLY A 560 28.42 10.69 36.72
C GLY A 560 29.64 10.58 35.79
N ARG A 561 30.46 9.54 35.94
CA ARG A 561 31.64 9.32 35.10
C ARG A 561 31.28 8.42 33.92
N HIS A 562 31.80 8.74 32.75
CA HIS A 562 31.67 7.89 31.57
C HIS A 562 32.53 6.63 31.71
N ASN A 563 31.95 5.49 31.34
CA ASN A 563 32.62 4.19 31.29
C ASN A 563 32.09 3.39 30.08
N ASN A 564 32.79 2.32 29.71
CA ASN A 564 32.30 1.41 28.67
C ASN A 564 31.33 0.41 29.30
N ASP A 565 30.09 0.38 28.81
CA ASP A 565 29.09 -0.59 29.24
C ASP A 565 28.58 -1.42 28.07
N ILE A 566 28.04 -2.58 28.41
CA ILE A 566 27.42 -3.48 27.45
C ILE A 566 25.95 -3.09 27.29
N TYR A 567 25.55 -2.96 26.03
CA TYR A 567 24.19 -2.72 25.59
C TYR A 567 23.71 -3.89 24.75
N LEU A 568 22.39 -4.08 24.76
CA LEU A 568 21.64 -5.04 23.97
C LEU A 568 20.70 -4.26 23.07
N ILE A 569 20.65 -4.61 21.79
CA ILE A 569 19.65 -4.11 20.86
C ILE A 569 19.16 -5.26 20.00
N ASN A 570 17.94 -5.18 19.51
CA ASN A 570 17.49 -6.11 18.48
C ASN A 570 18.18 -5.84 17.16
N ALA A 571 18.26 -6.87 16.31
CA ALA A 571 18.81 -6.74 14.96
C ALA A 571 18.03 -5.76 14.05
N ASP A 572 16.79 -5.42 14.41
CA ASP A 572 15.97 -4.40 13.72
C ASP A 572 16.15 -2.96 14.27
N GLY A 573 17.00 -2.79 15.29
CA GLY A 573 17.28 -1.50 15.93
C GLY A 573 16.35 -1.14 17.10
N THR A 574 15.44 -2.02 17.50
CA THR A 574 14.53 -1.80 18.65
C THR A 574 15.08 -2.38 19.95
N ASN A 575 14.37 -2.17 21.07
CA ASN A 575 14.68 -2.71 22.41
C ASN A 575 16.09 -2.41 22.94
N LEU A 576 16.56 -1.18 22.74
CA LEU A 576 17.86 -0.80 23.26
C LEU A 576 17.86 -0.82 24.80
N GLN A 577 18.74 -1.62 25.37
CA GLN A 577 18.87 -1.81 26.80
C GLN A 577 20.34 -1.78 27.25
N ARG A 578 20.65 -1.07 28.33
CA ARG A 578 21.94 -1.15 29.03
C ARG A 578 21.95 -2.37 29.96
N LEU A 579 22.93 -3.26 29.80
CA LEU A 579 23.06 -4.49 30.61
C LEU A 579 24.02 -4.33 31.79
N THR A 580 25.01 -3.44 31.69
CA THR A 580 25.96 -3.21 32.79
C THR A 580 26.01 -1.75 33.21
N GLN A 581 26.16 -1.51 34.51
CA GLN A 581 26.30 -0.17 35.11
C GLN A 581 27.05 -0.30 36.44
N ASN A 582 28.38 -0.17 36.41
CA ASN A 582 29.21 -0.39 37.60
C ASN A 582 30.49 0.47 37.66
N GLY A 583 30.65 1.45 36.75
CA GLY A 583 31.79 2.36 36.69
C GLY A 583 33.12 1.69 36.29
N SER A 584 33.08 0.45 35.83
CA SER A 584 34.21 -0.28 35.25
C SER A 584 34.04 -0.31 33.73
N ASP A 585 35.10 -0.66 33.00
CA ASP A 585 35.01 -0.93 31.57
C ASP A 585 34.59 -2.37 31.34
N ASP A 586 33.39 -2.55 30.77
CA ASP A 586 32.84 -3.82 30.33
C ASP A 586 32.89 -3.87 28.79
N ILE A 587 33.71 -4.76 28.23
CA ILE A 587 34.05 -4.82 26.79
C ILE A 587 34.02 -6.24 26.23
N MET A 588 34.13 -6.39 24.90
CA MET A 588 34.17 -7.68 24.19
C MET A 588 33.05 -8.65 24.61
N PRO A 589 31.77 -8.27 24.51
CA PRO A 589 30.68 -9.20 24.80
C PRO A 589 30.69 -10.38 23.83
N ALA A 590 30.25 -11.54 24.31
CA ALA A 590 30.03 -12.73 23.52
C ALA A 590 28.82 -13.49 24.06
N TRP A 591 27.98 -13.99 23.16
CA TRP A 591 26.89 -14.89 23.53
C TRP A 591 27.42 -16.28 23.85
N SER A 592 26.79 -16.98 24.79
CA SER A 592 26.95 -18.42 24.89
C SER A 592 26.34 -19.09 23.65
N PRO A 593 27.08 -19.96 22.93
CA PRO A 593 26.53 -20.68 21.79
C PRO A 593 25.49 -21.74 22.17
N SER A 594 25.48 -22.22 23.42
CA SER A 594 24.63 -23.35 23.86
C SER A 594 23.63 -23.01 24.96
N GLU A 595 23.89 -21.97 25.75
CA GLU A 595 23.01 -21.56 26.85
C GLU A 595 22.30 -20.26 26.52
N GLU A 596 20.99 -20.35 26.28
CA GLU A 596 20.17 -19.20 25.94
C GLU A 596 20.27 -18.09 27.02
N GLY A 597 20.49 -16.85 26.56
CA GLY A 597 20.54 -15.67 27.42
C GLY A 597 21.84 -15.50 28.22
N VAL A 598 22.78 -16.45 28.17
CA VAL A 598 24.08 -16.29 28.85
C VAL A 598 25.02 -15.45 28.00
N ILE A 599 25.65 -14.47 28.64
CA ILE A 599 26.57 -13.51 28.02
C ILE A 599 27.88 -13.52 28.80
N PHE A 600 28.99 -13.61 28.07
CA PHE A 600 30.35 -13.44 28.57
C PHE A 600 30.90 -12.10 28.14
N PHE A 601 31.79 -11.51 28.93
CA PHE A 601 32.43 -10.24 28.60
C PHE A 601 33.68 -10.02 29.43
N LEU A 602 34.55 -9.09 29.02
CA LEU A 602 35.68 -8.65 29.82
C LEU A 602 35.27 -7.49 30.72
N SER A 603 35.67 -7.52 31.98
CA SER A 603 35.47 -6.42 32.93
C SER A 603 36.72 -6.15 33.74
N ASN A 604 37.08 -4.87 33.92
CA ASN A 604 38.17 -4.45 34.79
C ASN A 604 37.73 -4.15 36.24
N ARG A 605 36.50 -4.50 36.64
CA ARG A 605 35.98 -4.26 38.00
C ARG A 605 36.84 -4.83 39.14
N GLY A 606 37.57 -5.91 38.85
CA GLY A 606 38.52 -6.56 39.77
C GLY A 606 39.91 -5.92 39.85
N GLY A 607 40.21 -4.91 39.01
CA GLY A 607 41.51 -4.24 38.90
C GLY A 607 42.25 -4.53 37.60
N ALA A 608 42.06 -5.72 37.02
CA ALA A 608 42.55 -6.12 35.69
C ALA A 608 41.40 -6.74 34.89
N TYR A 609 41.50 -6.75 33.56
CA TYR A 609 40.47 -7.35 32.72
C TYR A 609 40.40 -8.86 32.97
N ASN A 610 39.21 -9.31 33.33
CA ASN A 610 38.85 -10.69 33.55
C ASN A 610 37.56 -11.00 32.81
N ILE A 611 37.31 -12.28 32.53
CA ILE A 611 36.06 -12.73 31.96
C ILE A 611 35.01 -12.78 33.06
N TRP A 612 33.87 -12.17 32.80
CA TRP A 612 32.66 -12.21 33.60
C TRP A 612 31.54 -12.83 32.78
N ARG A 613 30.56 -13.39 33.46
CA ARG A 613 29.32 -13.88 32.84
C ARG A 613 28.11 -13.31 33.55
N LEU A 614 27.03 -13.17 32.79
CA LEU A 614 25.69 -12.86 33.26
C LEU A 614 24.66 -13.67 32.49
N LYS A 615 23.44 -13.73 33.00
CA LYS A 615 22.30 -14.36 32.34
C LYS A 615 21.14 -13.38 32.20
N LEU A 616 20.62 -13.26 30.98
CA LEU A 616 19.37 -12.57 30.70
C LEU A 616 18.20 -13.49 31.05
N SER A 617 17.21 -12.92 31.71
CA SER A 617 15.96 -13.59 32.06
C SER A 617 14.80 -12.68 31.72
N ALA A 618 13.71 -13.26 31.21
CA ALA A 618 12.49 -12.53 30.97
C ALA A 618 12.02 -11.88 32.27
N GLY A 619 11.99 -10.55 32.32
CA GLY A 619 11.46 -9.83 33.46
C GLY A 619 10.02 -10.24 33.73
N SER A 620 9.74 -10.77 34.91
CA SER A 620 8.38 -10.96 35.40
C SER A 620 7.73 -9.57 35.52
N LYS A 621 6.70 -9.30 34.71
CA LYS A 621 5.76 -8.21 34.98
C LYS A 621 4.64 -8.67 35.90
#